data_AF-A0A954B402-F1
#
_entry.id   AF-A0A954B402-F1
#
_cell.length_a   1.000
_cell.length_b   1.000
_cell.length_c   1.000
_cell.angle_alpha   90.00
_cell.angle_beta   90.00
_cell.angle_gamma   90.00
#
_symmetry.space_group_name_H-M   'P 1'
#
loop_
_entity.id
_entity.type
_entity.pdbx_description
1 polymer ?
#
loop_
_entity_poly.entity_id
_entity_poly.type
_entity_poly.pdbx_seq_one_letter_code
_entity_poly.pdbx_strand_id
1 'polypeptide(L)'
;MQAIRLSALWRIAFVTLCLGLLLGASSVSAFAQNAPPAYVRNAVDAVVGFIRGESDDSNAFIANAMAPDQGRDNAALADRLSRLRAAAPDDVAEIEVRPTSDGVEVALSGPGGRLRLALTVDEAGLHDVREAGERAALRLPPPPIEDAQTATEMRQALTDWLSALAARDAFSGAVLVARGGAPFVSVAVGMADREGRVLASVETPSNIASIGKKFTQAALASLLQTGRIHLGDQLGTFIPDYPNVEARSATIAQLVEHRGGVADFFGPEFDRAHKDAFRSNHDYYEFVSHLPQRFTPGEREEYCNGCYVVLGEIIERVSGVPFETYVRQNVFEPAGMRATTYRLDEGIAAATPYTRVAESRLTDASAMHGVAGSGAGGAFSTVSDLMAFDNALREGRLLDARWSGWVLGGDDMAGARNVTPLAIAGGAPGVNSVAMSGGEWGVFAIANLDPPAAGDVADSIMSALGGAQ
;
A
#
# COMPACT_ATOMS: atom_id res chain seq x y z
N MET A 1 -52.18 8.66 -44.69
CA MET A 1 -52.32 9.86 -43.86
C MET A 1 -50.96 10.10 -43.20
N GLN A 2 -49.99 10.68 -43.90
CA GLN A 2 -49.68 12.12 -43.90
C GLN A 2 -49.81 12.74 -42.50
N ALA A 3 -48.66 13.05 -41.86
CA ALA A 3 -48.31 14.41 -41.44
C ALA A 3 -46.99 14.49 -40.63
N ILE A 4 -45.98 15.16 -41.25
CA ILE A 4 -45.11 16.20 -40.66
C ILE A 4 -44.02 15.70 -39.66
N ARG A 5 -42.72 15.49 -40.00
CA ARG A 5 -41.60 16.35 -40.48
C ARG A 5 -41.23 17.59 -39.62
N LEU A 6 -39.91 17.67 -39.34
CA LEU A 6 -39.07 18.83 -38.95
C LEU A 6 -39.09 19.18 -37.45
N SER A 7 -38.01 19.58 -36.77
CA SER A 7 -36.59 19.84 -37.08
C SER A 7 -35.90 20.22 -35.76
N ALA A 8 -34.69 19.72 -35.48
CA ALA A 8 -33.45 20.49 -35.32
C ALA A 8 -33.26 21.38 -34.06
N LEU A 9 -32.12 21.13 -33.38
CA LEU A 9 -31.25 22.06 -32.62
C LEU A 9 -31.91 22.69 -31.36
N TRP A 10 -31.28 22.67 -30.18
CA TRP A 10 -30.20 23.57 -29.78
C TRP A 10 -29.42 23.05 -28.56
N ARG A 11 -28.14 23.43 -28.50
CA ARG A 11 -27.25 23.39 -27.34
C ARG A 11 -27.76 24.35 -26.23
N ILE A 12 -27.42 24.06 -24.97
CA ILE A 12 -26.69 24.94 -24.01
C ILE A 12 -26.94 24.44 -22.57
N ALA A 13 -25.85 24.41 -21.80
CA ALA A 13 -25.75 24.07 -20.39
C ALA A 13 -26.70 24.86 -19.48
N PHE A 14 -27.17 24.25 -18.38
CA PHE A 14 -27.57 25.01 -17.20
C PHE A 14 -27.35 24.22 -15.91
N VAL A 15 -26.63 24.87 -15.00
CA VAL A 15 -26.50 24.57 -13.56
C VAL A 15 -27.88 24.57 -12.91
N THR A 16 -28.15 23.67 -11.96
CA THR A 16 -29.31 23.86 -11.06
C THR A 16 -29.01 23.37 -9.65
N LEU A 17 -28.90 24.35 -8.75
CA LEU A 17 -29.08 24.25 -7.31
C LEU A 17 -30.55 24.61 -7.01
N CYS A 18 -31.31 23.78 -6.28
CA CYS A 18 -32.24 24.18 -5.20
C CYS A 18 -33.27 23.10 -4.77
N LEU A 19 -33.59 23.17 -3.48
CA LEU A 19 -34.57 22.47 -2.64
C LEU A 19 -36.03 22.43 -3.16
N GLY A 20 -36.67 21.26 -3.05
CA GLY A 20 -37.89 20.99 -2.26
C GLY A 20 -39.30 21.35 -2.78
N LEU A 21 -40.07 20.34 -3.24
CA LEU A 21 -41.29 19.75 -2.61
C LEU A 21 -42.35 19.19 -3.61
N LEU A 22 -42.71 17.91 -3.35
CA LEU A 22 -44.06 17.27 -3.43
C LEU A 22 -44.71 16.89 -4.78
N LEU A 23 -44.68 15.58 -5.14
CA LEU A 23 -45.77 14.59 -4.96
C LEU A 23 -45.55 13.31 -5.82
N GLY A 24 -45.59 12.12 -5.19
CA GLY A 24 -46.00 10.86 -5.85
C GLY A 24 -45.04 9.65 -5.80
N ALA A 25 -45.05 8.91 -4.66
CA ALA A 25 -44.98 7.43 -4.50
C ALA A 25 -44.08 6.56 -5.43
N SER A 26 -43.21 5.63 -5.01
CA SER A 26 -42.84 5.02 -3.72
C SER A 26 -41.60 4.13 -3.94
N SER A 27 -40.45 4.44 -3.32
CA SER A 27 -39.39 3.51 -2.81
C SER A 27 -38.09 4.28 -2.47
N VAL A 28 -38.17 5.20 -1.50
CA VAL A 28 -36.98 5.87 -0.94
C VAL A 28 -36.56 5.14 0.33
N SER A 29 -35.41 4.47 0.30
CA SER A 29 -34.75 3.87 1.46
C SER A 29 -33.49 4.69 1.79
N ALA A 30 -33.68 5.60 2.77
CA ALA A 30 -32.71 6.03 3.77
C ALA A 30 -31.36 6.67 3.36
N PHE A 31 -31.33 7.68 2.47
CA PHE A 31 -30.21 8.67 2.45
C PHE A 31 -30.61 10.11 2.06
N ALA A 32 -31.91 10.42 2.01
CA ALA A 32 -32.40 11.71 1.48
C ALA A 32 -32.79 12.76 2.55
N GLN A 33 -32.27 12.72 3.79
CA GLN A 33 -32.82 13.60 4.85
C GLN A 33 -31.89 14.48 5.67
N ASN A 34 -30.56 14.43 5.57
CA ASN A 34 -29.72 15.40 6.30
C ASN A 34 -28.66 16.00 5.37
N ALA A 35 -28.76 17.31 5.12
CA ALA A 35 -27.64 18.07 4.59
C ALA A 35 -26.45 17.93 5.57
N PRO A 36 -25.20 17.82 5.08
CA PRO A 36 -24.04 17.68 5.95
C PRO A 36 -23.98 18.82 6.98
N PRO A 37 -23.45 18.62 8.19
CA PRO A 37 -23.33 19.68 9.19
C PRO A 37 -22.62 20.93 8.62
N ALA A 38 -22.94 22.12 9.14
CA ALA A 38 -22.40 23.37 8.61
C ALA A 38 -20.86 23.42 8.63
N TYR A 39 -20.24 22.86 9.67
CA TYR A 39 -18.79 22.80 9.79
C TYR A 39 -18.14 21.93 8.69
N VAL A 40 -18.81 20.84 8.27
CA VAL A 40 -18.37 20.00 7.14
C VAL A 40 -18.45 20.77 5.83
N ARG A 41 -19.57 21.46 5.58
CA ARG A 41 -19.73 22.27 4.36
C ARG A 41 -18.67 23.36 4.27
N ASN A 42 -18.45 24.09 5.37
CA ASN A 42 -17.43 25.15 5.43
C ASN A 42 -16.02 24.61 5.17
N ALA A 43 -15.69 23.44 5.72
CA ALA A 43 -14.39 22.79 5.49
C ALA A 43 -14.21 22.38 4.01
N VAL A 44 -15.24 21.77 3.41
CA VAL A 44 -15.22 21.40 1.98
C VAL A 44 -15.08 22.64 1.10
N ASP A 45 -15.87 23.68 1.35
CA ASP A 45 -15.85 24.92 0.56
C ASP A 45 -14.48 25.60 0.64
N ALA A 46 -13.87 25.66 1.82
CA ALA A 46 -12.54 26.22 2.01
C ALA A 46 -11.47 25.46 1.22
N VAL A 47 -11.46 24.11 1.31
CA VAL A 47 -10.50 23.27 0.58
C VAL A 47 -10.69 23.39 -0.93
N VAL A 48 -11.93 23.35 -1.41
CA VAL A 48 -12.24 23.49 -2.84
C VAL A 48 -11.82 24.87 -3.36
N GLY A 49 -12.10 25.94 -2.63
CA GLY A 49 -11.70 27.29 -2.99
C GLY A 49 -10.18 27.45 -3.07
N PHE A 50 -9.45 26.86 -2.11
CA PHE A 50 -8.00 26.81 -2.15
C PHE A 50 -7.46 26.06 -3.38
N ILE A 51 -8.02 24.90 -3.70
CA ILE A 51 -7.63 24.11 -4.88
C ILE A 51 -7.89 24.89 -6.18
N ARG A 52 -8.99 25.63 -6.26
CA ARG A 52 -9.33 26.50 -7.40
C ARG A 52 -8.46 27.76 -7.52
N GLY A 53 -7.61 28.03 -6.54
CA GLY A 53 -6.76 29.20 -6.52
C GLY A 53 -7.43 30.50 -6.10
N GLU A 54 -8.49 30.40 -5.30
CA GLU A 54 -9.11 31.57 -4.66
C GLU A 54 -8.22 32.15 -3.54
N SER A 55 -7.22 31.38 -3.08
CA SER A 55 -6.13 31.80 -2.20
C SER A 55 -4.81 31.18 -2.65
N ASP A 56 -3.80 32.00 -2.93
CA ASP A 56 -2.49 31.56 -3.45
C ASP A 56 -1.45 31.20 -2.39
N ASP A 57 -1.79 31.37 -1.11
CA ASP A 57 -0.87 31.13 -0.02
C ASP A 57 -1.39 30.00 0.89
N SER A 58 -0.65 28.89 0.94
CA SER A 58 -0.95 27.76 1.84
C SER A 58 -0.90 28.17 3.31
N ASN A 59 -0.05 29.13 3.70
CA ASN A 59 -0.02 29.62 5.08
C ASN A 59 -1.26 30.45 5.40
N ALA A 60 -1.75 31.24 4.45
CA ALA A 60 -3.00 31.98 4.59
C ALA A 60 -4.19 31.02 4.67
N PHE A 61 -4.20 29.94 3.89
CA PHE A 61 -5.20 28.88 4.02
C PHE A 61 -5.17 28.28 5.43
N ILE A 62 -4.00 27.89 5.93
CA ILE A 62 -3.86 27.28 7.27
C ILE A 62 -4.38 28.22 8.35
N ALA A 63 -4.00 29.50 8.30
CA ALA A 63 -4.41 30.49 9.29
C ALA A 63 -5.93 30.74 9.34
N ASN A 64 -6.63 30.59 8.21
CA ASN A 64 -8.03 30.97 8.08
C ASN A 64 -9.02 29.81 8.07
N ALA A 65 -8.61 28.65 7.56
CA ALA A 65 -9.51 27.51 7.30
C ALA A 65 -9.32 26.35 8.29
N MET A 66 -8.13 26.23 8.90
CA MET A 66 -7.84 25.10 9.79
C MET A 66 -8.23 25.39 11.23
N ALA A 67 -8.71 24.36 11.94
CA ALA A 67 -8.96 24.41 13.37
C ALA A 67 -7.65 24.68 14.15
N PRO A 68 -7.69 25.44 15.26
CA PRO A 68 -6.52 25.69 16.09
C PRO A 68 -5.92 24.40 16.64
N ASP A 69 -4.60 24.23 16.47
CA ASP A 69 -3.87 23.05 16.94
C ASP A 69 -2.44 23.47 17.34
N GLN A 70 -2.07 23.20 18.59
CA GLN A 70 -0.79 23.58 19.20
C GLN A 70 0.36 22.62 18.83
N GLY A 71 0.06 21.47 18.23
CA GLY A 71 1.04 20.45 17.85
C GLY A 71 1.20 20.25 16.34
N ARG A 72 0.45 20.98 15.51
CA ARG A 72 0.45 20.80 14.06
C ARG A 72 1.71 21.38 13.41
N ASP A 73 2.36 20.57 12.58
CA ASP A 73 3.42 21.05 11.68
C ASP A 73 2.80 21.80 10.50
N ASN A 74 2.63 23.11 10.68
CA ASN A 74 2.07 23.98 9.65
C ASN A 74 2.97 24.09 8.41
N ALA A 75 4.28 23.89 8.53
CA ALA A 75 5.17 23.92 7.37
C ALA A 75 4.98 22.67 6.50
N ALA A 76 4.91 21.49 7.12
CA ALA A 76 4.62 20.24 6.41
C ALA A 76 3.21 20.24 5.79
N LEU A 77 2.22 20.78 6.51
CA LEU A 77 0.88 20.94 5.96
C LEU A 77 0.86 21.92 4.78
N ALA A 78 1.58 23.04 4.86
CA ALA A 78 1.64 24.02 3.77
C ALA A 78 2.25 23.42 2.49
N ASP A 79 3.32 22.65 2.65
CA ASP A 79 3.99 21.92 1.57
C ASP A 79 3.09 20.82 0.98
N ARG A 80 2.36 20.07 1.82
CA ARG A 80 1.35 19.11 1.36
C ARG A 80 0.21 19.79 0.59
N LEU A 81 -0.34 20.88 1.10
CA LEU A 81 -1.39 21.66 0.43
C LEU A 81 -0.94 22.17 -0.93
N SER A 82 0.31 22.65 -1.01
CA SER A 82 0.93 23.07 -2.28
C SER A 82 0.99 21.92 -3.29
N ARG A 83 1.40 20.72 -2.86
CA ARG A 83 1.39 19.51 -3.70
C ARG A 83 0.00 19.08 -4.14
N LEU A 84 -0.96 19.08 -3.23
CA LEU A 84 -2.35 18.69 -3.54
C LEU A 84 -2.97 19.64 -4.55
N ARG A 85 -2.71 20.94 -4.43
CA ARG A 85 -3.16 21.94 -5.40
C ARG A 85 -2.48 21.74 -6.76
N ALA A 86 -1.18 21.48 -6.78
CA ALA A 86 -0.46 21.17 -8.03
C ALA A 86 -0.97 19.88 -8.71
N ALA A 87 -1.48 18.92 -7.93
CA ALA A 87 -2.04 17.66 -8.42
C ALA A 87 -3.55 17.74 -8.74
N ALA A 88 -4.21 18.88 -8.50
CA ALA A 88 -5.62 19.03 -8.76
C ALA A 88 -5.92 19.06 -10.27
N PRO A 89 -7.10 18.58 -10.70
CA PRO A 89 -7.47 18.68 -12.10
C PRO A 89 -7.64 20.14 -12.53
N ASP A 90 -7.35 20.40 -13.81
CA ASP A 90 -7.67 21.67 -14.44
C ASP A 90 -9.18 21.89 -14.37
N ASP A 91 -9.62 23.11 -14.04
CA ASP A 91 -11.03 23.51 -14.04
C ASP A 91 -11.97 22.49 -13.35
N VAL A 92 -11.83 22.31 -12.02
CA VAL A 92 -12.66 21.42 -11.18
C VAL A 92 -14.15 21.55 -11.53
N ALA A 93 -14.66 20.56 -12.28
CA ALA A 93 -15.99 20.54 -12.88
C ALA A 93 -17.03 19.79 -12.02
N GLU A 94 -16.58 18.77 -11.29
CA GLU A 94 -17.42 17.93 -10.44
C GLU A 94 -16.79 17.74 -9.06
N ILE A 95 -17.63 17.79 -8.02
CA ILE A 95 -17.26 17.62 -6.61
C ILE A 95 -18.21 16.60 -5.99
N GLU A 96 -17.67 15.45 -5.58
CA GLU A 96 -18.39 14.45 -4.77
C GLU A 96 -17.90 14.51 -3.32
N VAL A 97 -18.82 14.48 -2.35
CA VAL A 97 -18.47 14.43 -0.92
C VAL A 97 -19.08 13.18 -0.30
N ARG A 98 -18.27 12.39 0.39
CA ARG A 98 -18.69 11.16 1.08
C ARG A 98 -18.29 11.21 2.56
N PRO A 99 -19.17 10.85 3.51
CA PRO A 99 -18.78 10.75 4.90
C PRO A 99 -17.82 9.57 5.12
N THR A 100 -16.89 9.72 6.07
CA THR A 100 -15.97 8.67 6.53
C THR A 100 -16.03 8.59 8.07
N SER A 101 -15.32 7.64 8.69
CA SER A 101 -15.31 7.49 10.14
C SER A 101 -14.78 8.74 10.87
N ASP A 102 -13.80 9.44 10.27
CA ASP A 102 -13.05 10.51 10.92
C ASP A 102 -13.23 11.89 10.24
N GLY A 103 -14.23 12.02 9.37
CA GLY A 103 -14.51 13.25 8.63
C GLY A 103 -15.19 13.00 7.29
N VAL A 104 -14.67 13.58 6.21
CA VAL A 104 -15.23 13.43 4.86
C VAL A 104 -14.17 13.18 3.80
N GLU A 105 -14.53 12.43 2.78
CA GLU A 105 -13.78 12.32 1.53
C GLU A 105 -14.38 13.26 0.49
N VAL A 106 -13.54 14.02 -0.20
CA VAL A 106 -13.90 14.94 -1.28
C VAL A 106 -13.21 14.50 -2.56
N ALA A 107 -13.97 14.15 -3.59
CA ALA A 107 -13.44 13.84 -4.90
C ALA A 107 -13.68 14.99 -5.88
N LEU A 108 -12.61 15.50 -6.46
CA LEU A 108 -12.58 16.59 -7.43
C LEU A 108 -12.27 16.01 -8.81
N SER A 109 -13.10 16.27 -9.81
CA SER A 109 -12.87 15.80 -11.18
C SER A 109 -12.93 16.97 -12.17
N GLY A 110 -12.06 16.93 -13.19
CA GLY A 110 -12.02 17.92 -14.26
C GLY A 110 -11.18 17.43 -15.43
N PRO A 111 -11.03 18.23 -16.50
CA PRO A 111 -9.97 18.02 -17.48
C PRO A 111 -8.60 17.79 -16.79
N GLY A 112 -7.81 16.86 -17.30
CA GLY A 112 -6.47 16.58 -16.74
C GLY A 112 -6.42 15.61 -15.56
N GLY A 113 -7.54 15.28 -14.89
CA GLY A 113 -7.52 14.19 -13.91
C GLY A 113 -8.65 14.18 -12.87
N ARG A 114 -8.43 13.43 -11.80
CA ARG A 114 -9.27 13.39 -10.61
C ARG A 114 -8.36 13.42 -9.39
N LEU A 115 -8.77 14.11 -8.34
CA LEU A 115 -8.08 14.17 -7.06
C LEU A 115 -9.07 13.77 -5.96
N ARG A 116 -8.70 12.84 -5.09
CA ARG A 116 -9.49 12.50 -3.90
C ARG A 116 -8.76 12.99 -2.67
N LEU A 117 -9.50 13.63 -1.77
CA LEU A 117 -8.98 14.23 -0.56
C LEU A 117 -9.72 13.64 0.64
N ALA A 118 -9.00 13.23 1.68
CA ALA A 118 -9.56 12.94 2.99
C ALA A 118 -9.39 14.18 3.86
N LEU A 119 -10.50 14.65 4.41
CA LEU A 119 -10.59 15.80 5.30
C LEU A 119 -10.96 15.27 6.68
N THR A 120 -10.06 15.41 7.64
CA THR A 120 -10.37 15.17 9.05
C THR A 120 -11.05 16.43 9.58
N VAL A 121 -12.30 16.32 10.00
CA VAL A 121 -13.14 17.48 10.35
C VAL A 121 -14.10 17.16 11.49
N ASP A 122 -14.22 18.08 12.44
CA ASP A 122 -15.21 18.04 13.52
C ASP A 122 -15.84 19.44 13.75
N GLU A 123 -16.57 19.60 14.86
CA GLU A 123 -17.22 20.87 15.21
C GLU A 123 -16.23 22.04 15.45
N ALA A 124 -14.96 21.75 15.79
CA ALA A 124 -13.92 22.77 15.95
C ALA A 124 -13.33 23.21 14.61
N GLY A 125 -13.55 22.45 13.53
CA GLY A 125 -13.20 22.82 12.16
C GLY A 125 -12.40 21.74 11.43
N LEU A 126 -11.67 22.17 10.40
CA LEU A 126 -10.82 21.30 9.57
C LEU A 126 -9.48 21.04 10.27
N HIS A 127 -9.16 19.79 10.55
CA HIS A 127 -7.94 19.39 11.25
C HIS A 127 -6.84 18.89 10.33
N ASP A 128 -7.21 18.23 9.23
CA ASP A 128 -6.25 17.74 8.25
C ASP A 128 -6.83 17.69 6.83
N VAL A 129 -5.96 17.85 5.84
CA VAL A 129 -6.23 17.64 4.41
C VAL A 129 -5.12 16.75 3.87
N ARG A 130 -5.50 15.57 3.39
CA ARG A 130 -4.59 14.59 2.77
C ARG A 130 -5.22 14.01 1.52
N GLU A 131 -4.43 13.39 0.66
CA GLU A 131 -4.97 12.61 -0.46
C GLU A 131 -5.71 11.37 0.10
N ALA A 132 -6.92 11.10 -0.40
CA ALA A 132 -7.73 9.93 -0.02
C ALA A 132 -7.57 8.82 -1.06
N GLY A 133 -6.97 7.70 -0.66
CA GLY A 133 -6.73 6.58 -1.55
C GLY A 133 -5.76 6.93 -2.68
N GLU A 134 -5.24 5.90 -3.34
CA GLU A 134 -4.27 6.02 -4.43
C GLU A 134 -4.68 7.12 -5.43
N ARG A 135 -3.69 7.94 -5.84
CA ARG A 135 -3.75 8.85 -7.01
C ARG A 135 -4.73 8.29 -8.01
N ALA A 136 -5.71 9.10 -8.45
CA ALA A 136 -6.66 8.67 -9.46
C ALA A 136 -5.90 7.92 -10.54
N ALA A 137 -6.11 6.60 -10.57
CA ALA A 137 -5.28 5.70 -11.34
C ALA A 137 -5.15 6.30 -12.73
N LEU A 138 -3.91 6.43 -13.20
CA LEU A 138 -3.68 6.57 -14.63
C LEU A 138 -4.31 5.30 -15.18
N ARG A 139 -5.57 5.36 -15.62
CA ARG A 139 -6.34 4.16 -15.94
C ARG A 139 -5.56 3.48 -17.04
N LEU A 140 -4.81 2.45 -16.68
CA LEU A 140 -3.90 1.82 -17.61
C LEU A 140 -4.78 1.29 -18.74
N PRO A 141 -4.36 1.43 -20.00
CA PRO A 141 -5.05 0.70 -21.06
C PRO A 141 -5.06 -0.78 -20.66
N PRO A 142 -6.18 -1.51 -20.80
CA PRO A 142 -6.21 -2.92 -20.41
C PRO A 142 -5.17 -3.71 -21.22
N PRO A 143 -4.49 -4.70 -20.61
CA PRO A 143 -3.56 -5.54 -21.34
C PRO A 143 -4.32 -6.37 -22.39
N PRO A 144 -3.83 -6.48 -23.63
CA PRO A 144 -4.51 -7.21 -24.70
C PRO A 144 -4.25 -8.72 -24.59
N ILE A 145 -4.66 -9.33 -23.47
CA ILE A 145 -4.38 -10.74 -23.15
C ILE A 145 -5.61 -11.65 -23.16
N GLU A 146 -6.82 -11.09 -23.28
CA GLU A 146 -8.09 -11.84 -23.30
C GLU A 146 -8.15 -12.87 -24.44
N ASP A 147 -7.61 -12.53 -25.60
CA ASP A 147 -7.61 -13.39 -26.78
C ASP A 147 -6.40 -14.35 -26.84
N ALA A 148 -5.43 -14.23 -25.93
CA ALA A 148 -4.21 -15.03 -25.97
C ALA A 148 -4.51 -16.51 -25.67
N GLN A 149 -4.31 -17.37 -26.66
CA GLN A 149 -4.60 -18.81 -26.55
C GLN A 149 -3.40 -19.60 -26.01
N THR A 150 -2.19 -19.04 -26.13
CA THR A 150 -0.94 -19.68 -25.71
C THR A 150 -0.12 -18.80 -24.77
N ALA A 151 0.77 -19.43 -23.98
CA ALA A 151 1.72 -18.71 -23.14
C ALA A 151 2.66 -17.79 -23.95
N THR A 152 2.98 -18.15 -25.19
CA THR A 152 3.80 -17.31 -26.09
C THR A 152 3.07 -16.04 -26.51
N GLU A 153 1.79 -16.15 -26.90
CA GLU A 153 0.97 -14.99 -27.27
C GLU A 153 0.76 -14.06 -26.08
N MET A 154 0.44 -14.61 -24.91
CA MET A 154 0.27 -13.81 -23.68
C MET A 154 1.58 -13.13 -23.27
N ARG A 155 2.72 -13.82 -23.37
CA ARG A 155 4.04 -13.23 -23.10
C ARG A 155 4.32 -12.05 -24.02
N GLN A 156 4.06 -12.19 -25.32
CA GLN A 156 4.27 -11.11 -26.28
C GLN A 156 3.37 -9.92 -25.98
N ALA A 157 2.06 -10.15 -25.78
CA ALA A 157 1.09 -9.11 -25.44
C ALA A 157 1.44 -8.36 -24.15
N LEU A 158 1.83 -9.07 -23.09
CA LEU A 158 2.29 -8.46 -21.84
C LEU A 158 3.60 -7.70 -22.02
N THR A 159 4.55 -8.22 -22.81
CA THR A 159 5.82 -7.54 -23.08
C THR A 159 5.59 -6.21 -23.78
N ASP A 160 4.75 -6.18 -24.82
CA ASP A 160 4.45 -4.96 -25.57
C ASP A 160 3.73 -3.93 -24.70
N TRP A 161 2.72 -4.38 -23.95
CA TRP A 161 1.95 -3.53 -23.04
C TRP A 161 2.82 -2.95 -21.92
N LEU A 162 3.57 -3.79 -21.19
CA LEU A 162 4.46 -3.35 -20.13
C LEU A 162 5.58 -2.45 -20.66
N SER A 163 6.13 -2.72 -21.84
CA SER A 163 7.14 -1.86 -22.47
C SER A 163 6.60 -0.45 -22.76
N ALA A 164 5.34 -0.35 -23.18
CA ALA A 164 4.68 0.94 -23.37
C ALA A 164 4.43 1.68 -22.04
N LEU A 165 4.29 0.98 -20.92
CA LEU A 165 4.24 1.58 -19.57
C LEU A 165 5.62 1.99 -19.07
N ALA A 166 6.66 1.21 -19.39
CA ALA A 166 8.04 1.56 -19.07
C ALA A 166 8.52 2.79 -19.81
N ALA A 167 8.13 2.96 -21.09
CA ALA A 167 8.47 4.13 -21.89
C ALA A 167 7.92 5.46 -21.34
N ARG A 168 6.92 5.41 -20.44
CA ARG A 168 6.31 6.59 -19.79
C ARG A 168 6.57 6.64 -18.28
N ASP A 169 7.53 5.86 -17.79
CA ASP A 169 7.87 5.75 -16.37
C ASP A 169 6.67 5.39 -15.46
N ALA A 170 5.71 4.62 -15.98
CA ALA A 170 4.57 4.10 -15.23
C ALA A 170 4.83 2.71 -14.62
N PHE A 171 5.76 1.94 -15.20
CA PHE A 171 6.18 0.64 -14.68
C PHE A 171 7.65 0.36 -15.04
N SER A 172 8.41 -0.25 -14.14
CA SER A 172 9.76 -0.73 -14.41
C SER A 172 10.03 -1.85 -13.42
N GLY A 173 10.31 -3.05 -13.90
CA GLY A 173 10.37 -4.24 -13.05
C GLY A 173 9.83 -5.49 -13.74
N ALA A 174 9.29 -6.43 -12.95
CA ALA A 174 8.91 -7.76 -13.41
C ALA A 174 7.49 -8.14 -13.00
N VAL A 175 6.85 -8.96 -13.83
CA VAL A 175 5.53 -9.56 -13.61
C VAL A 175 5.61 -11.06 -13.88
N LEU A 176 5.00 -11.86 -13.03
CA LEU A 176 4.73 -13.28 -13.23
C LEU A 176 3.22 -13.52 -13.15
N VAL A 177 2.68 -14.15 -14.18
CA VAL A 177 1.32 -14.72 -14.21
C VAL A 177 1.43 -16.22 -14.01
N ALA A 178 0.76 -16.72 -12.98
CA ALA A 178 0.64 -18.13 -12.64
C ALA A 178 -0.73 -18.66 -13.03
N ARG A 179 -0.79 -19.93 -13.44
CA ARG A 179 -2.02 -20.66 -13.74
C ARG A 179 -2.01 -22.00 -13.00
N GLY A 180 -3.01 -22.26 -12.18
CA GLY A 180 -3.11 -23.49 -11.38
C GLY A 180 -1.92 -23.70 -10.43
N GLY A 181 -1.36 -22.61 -9.87
CA GLY A 181 -0.18 -22.65 -8.98
C GLY A 181 1.16 -22.86 -9.69
N ALA A 182 1.19 -22.95 -11.02
CA ALA A 182 2.41 -23.06 -11.81
C ALA A 182 2.70 -21.78 -12.60
N PRO A 183 3.99 -21.44 -12.85
CA PRO A 183 4.33 -20.28 -13.65
C PRO A 183 3.82 -20.46 -15.09
N PHE A 184 3.06 -19.48 -15.59
CA PHE A 184 2.53 -19.50 -16.95
C PHE A 184 3.31 -18.55 -17.87
N VAL A 185 3.45 -17.28 -17.45
CA VAL A 185 4.20 -16.25 -18.17
C VAL A 185 4.98 -15.40 -17.17
N SER A 186 6.19 -14.98 -17.56
CA SER A 186 6.98 -14.01 -16.82
C SER A 186 7.58 -12.98 -17.77
N VAL A 187 7.51 -11.70 -17.41
CA VAL A 187 7.97 -10.59 -18.24
C VAL A 187 8.68 -9.58 -17.35
N ALA A 188 9.80 -9.05 -17.82
CA ALA A 188 10.45 -7.89 -17.19
C ALA A 188 10.71 -6.82 -18.25
N VAL A 189 10.53 -5.56 -17.86
CA VAL A 189 10.72 -4.38 -18.72
C VAL A 189 11.31 -3.23 -17.92
N GLY A 190 11.84 -2.24 -18.62
CA GLY A 190 12.42 -1.05 -17.99
C GLY A 190 13.84 -1.28 -17.47
N MET A 191 14.24 -0.46 -16.51
CA MET A 191 15.61 -0.40 -15.99
C MET A 191 15.64 -0.82 -14.53
N ALA A 192 16.48 -1.80 -14.19
CA ALA A 192 16.84 -2.11 -12.81
C ALA A 192 17.69 -0.98 -12.20
N ASP A 193 18.58 -0.40 -13.01
CA ASP A 193 19.40 0.76 -12.65
C ASP A 193 19.45 1.70 -13.86
N ARG A 194 18.93 2.91 -13.70
CA ARG A 194 18.88 3.93 -14.75
C ARG A 194 20.22 4.62 -14.96
N GLU A 195 21.00 4.80 -13.90
CA GLU A 195 22.32 5.45 -13.97
C GLU A 195 23.33 4.51 -14.63
N GLY A 196 23.37 3.26 -14.19
CA GLY A 196 24.17 2.19 -14.77
C GLY A 196 23.66 1.64 -16.10
N ARG A 197 22.44 2.04 -16.52
CA ARG A 197 21.75 1.53 -17.73
C ARG A 197 21.59 0.01 -17.74
N VAL A 198 21.26 -0.56 -16.58
CA VAL A 198 21.01 -1.99 -16.41
C VAL A 198 19.53 -2.26 -16.62
N LEU A 199 19.22 -3.13 -17.58
CA LEU A 199 17.84 -3.58 -17.84
C LEU A 199 17.33 -4.45 -16.70
N ALA A 200 16.05 -4.32 -16.39
CA ALA A 200 15.38 -5.25 -15.49
C ALA A 200 15.27 -6.65 -16.12
N SER A 201 15.43 -7.69 -15.30
CA SER A 201 15.15 -9.08 -15.65
C SER A 201 14.22 -9.72 -14.62
N VAL A 202 13.63 -10.86 -14.95
CA VAL A 202 12.75 -11.59 -14.01
C VAL A 202 13.52 -12.19 -12.83
N GLU A 203 14.85 -12.27 -12.95
CA GLU A 203 15.79 -12.68 -11.91
C GLU A 203 16.33 -11.50 -11.08
N THR A 204 16.04 -10.25 -11.44
CA THR A 204 16.53 -9.06 -10.72
C THR A 204 15.84 -8.95 -9.36
N PRO A 205 16.54 -9.10 -8.22
CA PRO A 205 15.94 -8.89 -6.92
C PRO A 205 15.57 -7.41 -6.76
N SER A 206 14.38 -7.15 -6.27
CA SER A 206 13.88 -5.80 -6.02
C SER A 206 13.28 -5.73 -4.63
N ASN A 207 13.32 -4.57 -3.99
CA ASN A 207 12.69 -4.38 -2.69
C ASN A 207 11.18 -4.67 -2.82
N ILE A 208 10.60 -5.44 -1.91
CA ILE A 208 9.18 -5.81 -1.91
C ILE A 208 8.39 -5.16 -0.75
N ALA A 209 9.00 -4.18 -0.09
CA ALA A 209 8.42 -3.41 1.00
C ALA A 209 7.64 -4.30 2.00
N SER A 210 6.38 -3.96 2.29
CA SER A 210 5.55 -4.63 3.30
C SER A 210 5.16 -6.07 2.98
N ILE A 211 5.43 -6.61 1.78
CA ILE A 211 5.23 -8.05 1.55
C ILE A 211 6.06 -8.88 2.53
N GLY A 212 7.22 -8.38 2.96
CA GLY A 212 8.07 -9.06 3.95
C GLY A 212 7.39 -9.33 5.30
N LYS A 213 6.31 -8.62 5.66
CA LYS A 213 5.49 -8.94 6.84
C LYS A 213 4.93 -10.36 6.81
N LYS A 214 4.65 -10.91 5.62
CA LYS A 214 4.22 -12.31 5.47
C LYS A 214 5.34 -13.29 5.79
N PHE A 215 6.59 -12.93 5.54
CA PHE A 215 7.74 -13.75 5.95
C PHE A 215 7.90 -13.73 7.47
N THR A 216 7.71 -12.58 8.10
CA THR A 216 7.68 -12.44 9.56
C THR A 216 6.53 -13.27 10.17
N GLN A 217 5.33 -13.21 9.59
CA GLN A 217 4.20 -14.06 10.01
C GLN A 217 4.53 -15.55 9.87
N ALA A 218 5.14 -15.98 8.75
CA ALA A 218 5.52 -17.38 8.56
C ALA A 218 6.57 -17.85 9.57
N ALA A 219 7.59 -17.03 9.83
CA ALA A 219 8.61 -17.32 10.84
C ALA A 219 8.02 -17.39 12.25
N LEU A 220 7.14 -16.45 12.62
CA LEU A 220 6.41 -16.45 13.88
C LEU A 220 5.51 -17.70 14.00
N ALA A 221 4.83 -18.06 12.91
CA ALA A 221 3.96 -19.23 12.86
C ALA A 221 4.72 -20.54 13.09
N SER A 222 5.97 -20.66 12.63
CA SER A 222 6.82 -21.82 12.95
C SER A 222 7.08 -21.96 14.46
N LEU A 223 7.25 -20.85 15.17
CA LEU A 223 7.39 -20.84 16.64
C LEU A 223 6.06 -21.12 17.35
N LEU A 224 4.95 -20.57 16.84
CA LEU A 224 3.60 -20.82 17.36
C LEU A 224 3.21 -22.30 17.21
N GLN A 225 3.49 -22.90 16.05
CA GLN A 225 3.21 -24.30 15.75
C GLN A 225 3.95 -25.26 16.68
N THR A 226 5.18 -24.90 17.07
CA THR A 226 6.00 -25.71 17.99
C THR A 226 5.71 -25.44 19.46
N GLY A 227 4.73 -24.57 19.77
CA GLY A 227 4.34 -24.21 21.14
C GLY A 227 5.40 -23.41 21.90
N ARG A 228 6.36 -22.80 21.19
CA ARG A 228 7.45 -22.01 21.79
C ARG A 228 7.02 -20.60 22.18
N ILE A 229 5.93 -20.13 21.58
CA ILE A 229 5.27 -18.86 21.81
C ILE A 229 3.77 -19.08 21.56
N HIS A 230 2.93 -18.22 22.13
CA HIS A 230 1.48 -18.21 21.92
C HIS A 230 1.01 -16.80 21.54
N LEU A 231 -0.08 -16.73 20.78
CA LEU A 231 -0.68 -15.45 20.36
C LEU A 231 -1.11 -14.57 21.54
N GLY A 232 -1.43 -15.17 22.70
CA GLY A 232 -1.80 -14.47 23.92
C GLY A 232 -0.62 -14.05 24.79
N ASP A 233 0.62 -14.46 24.46
CA ASP A 233 1.80 -14.04 25.22
C ASP A 233 2.01 -12.53 25.04
N GLN A 234 2.50 -11.89 26.10
CA GLN A 234 2.75 -10.45 26.11
C GLN A 234 4.16 -10.12 25.67
N LEU A 235 4.34 -8.95 25.05
CA LEU A 235 5.64 -8.37 24.68
C LEU A 235 6.63 -8.43 25.83
N GLY A 236 6.21 -8.01 27.03
CA GLY A 236 7.04 -7.95 28.23
C GLY A 236 7.54 -9.30 28.73
N THR A 237 6.92 -10.42 28.31
CA THR A 237 7.42 -11.77 28.61
C THR A 237 8.74 -12.05 27.90
N PHE A 238 8.88 -11.55 26.66
CA PHE A 238 10.07 -11.76 25.83
C PHE A 238 11.09 -10.62 25.95
N ILE A 239 10.60 -9.41 26.24
CA ILE A 239 11.39 -8.18 26.31
C ILE A 239 11.04 -7.43 27.62
N PRO A 240 11.47 -7.96 28.78
CA PRO A 240 11.08 -7.39 30.08
C PRO A 240 11.62 -5.97 30.31
N ASP A 241 12.64 -5.57 29.57
CA ASP A 241 13.29 -4.27 29.58
C ASP A 241 12.79 -3.31 28.48
N TYR A 242 11.76 -3.67 27.70
CA TYR A 242 11.22 -2.81 26.65
C TYR A 242 10.92 -1.39 27.19
N PRO A 243 11.50 -0.29 26.67
CA PRO A 243 11.53 1.00 27.35
C PRO A 243 10.15 1.53 27.74
N ASN A 244 9.16 1.39 26.86
CA ASN A 244 7.79 1.74 27.18
C ASN A 244 7.09 0.65 28.02
N VAL A 245 6.81 0.95 29.28
CA VAL A 245 6.21 -0.01 30.24
C VAL A 245 4.80 -0.44 29.86
N GLU A 246 3.99 0.45 29.30
CA GLU A 246 2.60 0.14 28.95
C GLU A 246 2.51 -0.76 27.71
N ALA A 247 3.35 -0.51 26.71
CA ALA A 247 3.49 -1.33 25.52
C ALA A 247 3.86 -2.79 25.83
N ARG A 248 4.52 -3.08 26.96
CA ARG A 248 4.84 -4.45 27.40
C ARG A 248 3.61 -5.33 27.56
N SER A 249 2.43 -4.75 27.75
CA SER A 249 1.17 -5.48 27.87
C SER A 249 0.57 -5.94 26.53
N ALA A 250 1.10 -5.43 25.40
CA ALA A 250 0.67 -5.84 24.06
C ALA A 250 0.86 -7.34 23.86
N THR A 251 -0.16 -8.03 23.37
CA THR A 251 -0.06 -9.45 23.03
C THR A 251 0.54 -9.64 21.64
N ILE A 252 1.08 -10.83 21.38
CA ILE A 252 1.55 -11.20 20.03
C ILE A 252 0.44 -11.04 18.99
N ALA A 253 -0.80 -11.44 19.31
CA ALA A 253 -1.96 -11.21 18.45
C ALA A 253 -2.16 -9.73 18.13
N GLN A 254 -2.14 -8.88 19.16
CA GLN A 254 -2.30 -7.43 18.98
C GLN A 254 -1.17 -6.83 18.12
N LEU A 255 0.08 -7.29 18.26
CA LEU A 255 1.17 -6.84 17.40
C LEU A 255 0.95 -7.24 15.93
N VAL A 256 0.54 -8.49 15.67
CA VAL A 256 0.29 -8.99 14.31
C VAL A 256 -0.89 -8.25 13.65
N GLU A 257 -1.93 -7.97 14.42
CA GLU A 257 -3.16 -7.29 14.00
C GLU A 257 -3.04 -5.75 13.99
N HIS A 258 -1.84 -5.18 14.16
CA HIS A 258 -1.63 -3.73 14.19
C HIS A 258 -2.44 -3.01 15.30
N ARG A 259 -2.67 -3.67 16.43
CA ARG A 259 -3.31 -3.14 17.65
C ARG A 259 -2.33 -3.02 18.82
N GLY A 260 -1.03 -3.15 18.57
CA GLY A 260 0.00 -3.21 19.61
C GLY A 260 0.33 -1.87 20.27
N GLY A 261 -0.01 -0.74 19.63
CA GLY A 261 0.23 0.60 20.19
C GLY A 261 1.69 1.06 20.21
N VAL A 262 2.65 0.20 19.85
CA VAL A 262 4.08 0.55 19.76
C VAL A 262 4.32 1.63 18.71
N ALA A 263 5.45 2.32 18.82
CA ALA A 263 5.83 3.37 17.89
C ALA A 263 5.97 2.83 16.45
N ASP A 264 5.76 3.71 15.47
CA ASP A 264 6.15 3.45 14.08
C ASP A 264 7.49 4.15 13.81
N PHE A 265 8.34 3.56 12.97
CA PHE A 265 9.58 4.23 12.60
C PHE A 265 9.36 5.24 11.47
N PHE A 266 8.36 5.09 10.59
CA PHE A 266 8.13 6.11 9.57
C PHE A 266 7.68 7.42 10.19
N GLY A 267 8.51 8.45 10.02
CA GLY A 267 8.30 9.77 10.59
C GLY A 267 9.56 10.64 10.54
N PRO A 268 9.48 11.90 10.99
CA PRO A 268 10.57 12.86 10.91
C PRO A 268 11.87 12.38 11.57
N GLU A 269 11.78 11.60 12.65
CA GLU A 269 12.92 11.00 13.34
C GLU A 269 13.67 10.03 12.42
N PHE A 270 12.95 9.16 11.71
CA PHE A 270 13.56 8.22 10.78
C PHE A 270 14.07 8.94 9.54
N ASP A 271 13.36 9.93 9.01
CA ASP A 271 13.82 10.73 7.87
C ASP A 271 15.19 11.37 8.15
N ARG A 272 15.38 11.91 9.36
CA ARG A 272 16.65 12.48 9.83
C ARG A 272 17.70 11.43 10.21
N ALA A 273 17.30 10.19 10.47
CA ALA A 273 18.22 9.13 10.87
C ALA A 273 19.14 8.72 9.72
N HIS A 274 20.37 8.39 10.09
CA HIS A 274 21.40 7.83 9.22
C HIS A 274 20.98 6.42 8.75
N LYS A 275 20.58 6.29 7.48
CA LYS A 275 20.02 5.03 6.96
C LYS A 275 21.02 3.86 6.96
N ASP A 276 22.31 4.16 6.95
CA ASP A 276 23.41 3.20 7.08
C ASP A 276 23.52 2.56 8.47
N ALA A 277 22.81 3.09 9.48
CA ALA A 277 22.69 2.47 10.80
C ALA A 277 21.69 1.29 10.83
N PHE A 278 20.80 1.17 9.84
CA PHE A 278 19.76 0.14 9.81
C PHE A 278 20.23 -1.06 8.98
N ARG A 279 20.92 -2.01 9.62
CA ARG A 279 21.59 -3.17 8.99
C ARG A 279 21.05 -4.52 9.45
N SER A 280 20.11 -4.50 10.39
CA SER A 280 19.43 -5.67 10.94
C SER A 280 18.09 -5.26 11.55
N ASN A 281 17.19 -6.21 11.78
CA ASN A 281 15.96 -5.98 12.53
C ASN A 281 16.23 -5.37 13.91
N HIS A 282 17.29 -5.81 14.58
CA HIS A 282 17.69 -5.29 15.88
C HIS A 282 17.97 -3.79 15.85
N ASP A 283 18.61 -3.27 14.79
CA ASP A 283 18.86 -1.82 14.65
C ASP A 283 17.55 -1.03 14.53
N TYR A 284 16.56 -1.57 13.80
CA TYR A 284 15.22 -0.97 13.75
C TYR A 284 14.52 -1.06 15.11
N TYR A 285 14.69 -2.17 15.85
CA TYR A 285 14.10 -2.35 17.17
C TYR A 285 14.67 -1.34 18.18
N GLU A 286 15.99 -1.14 18.20
CA GLU A 286 16.63 -0.14 19.06
C GLU A 286 16.11 1.27 18.74
N PHE A 287 15.87 1.59 17.46
CA PHE A 287 15.25 2.85 17.08
C PHE A 287 13.79 2.96 17.54
N VAL A 288 12.94 1.99 17.17
CA VAL A 288 11.48 1.99 17.44
C VAL A 288 11.18 1.95 18.94
N SER A 289 11.92 1.16 19.71
CA SER A 289 11.64 0.92 21.13
C SER A 289 11.85 2.17 22.01
N HIS A 290 12.59 3.17 21.53
CA HIS A 290 12.84 4.44 22.20
C HIS A 290 11.91 5.58 21.74
N LEU A 291 11.06 5.34 20.75
CA LEU A 291 10.07 6.32 20.32
C LEU A 291 8.81 6.31 21.21
N PRO A 292 8.05 7.41 21.27
CA PRO A 292 6.80 7.45 22.01
C PRO A 292 5.78 6.42 21.51
N GLN A 293 5.13 5.72 22.45
CA GLN A 293 3.99 4.87 22.16
C GLN A 293 2.85 5.69 21.57
N ARG A 294 2.09 5.08 20.66
CA ARG A 294 1.02 5.75 19.92
C ARG A 294 -0.34 5.69 20.64
N PHE A 295 -0.63 4.56 21.28
CA PHE A 295 -1.89 4.30 22.01
C PHE A 295 -1.80 3.06 22.88
N THR A 296 -2.77 2.84 23.77
CA THR A 296 -2.80 1.68 24.67
C THR A 296 -3.00 0.38 23.90
N PRO A 297 -2.26 -0.72 24.16
CA PRO A 297 -2.44 -1.96 23.42
C PRO A 297 -3.88 -2.46 23.40
N GLY A 298 -4.40 -2.70 22.20
CA GLY A 298 -5.78 -3.13 21.96
C GLY A 298 -6.83 -2.03 21.86
N GLU A 299 -6.48 -0.76 22.10
CA GLU A 299 -7.41 0.38 22.05
C GLU A 299 -8.03 0.59 20.66
N ARG A 300 -7.21 0.49 19.62
CA ARG A 300 -7.62 0.65 18.21
C ARG A 300 -6.72 -0.14 17.28
N GLU A 301 -7.11 -0.22 16.02
CA GLU A 301 -6.31 -0.74 14.93
C GLU A 301 -5.69 0.41 14.15
N GLU A 302 -4.37 0.37 14.00
CA GLU A 302 -3.61 1.39 13.28
C GLU A 302 -2.36 0.76 12.69
N TYR A 303 -2.24 0.78 11.36
CA TYR A 303 -1.11 0.15 10.65
C TYR A 303 0.21 0.54 11.29
N CYS A 304 1.00 -0.49 11.61
CA CYS A 304 2.10 -0.36 12.56
C CYS A 304 3.29 -1.18 12.07
N ASN A 305 4.30 -0.50 11.52
CA ASN A 305 5.54 -1.13 11.10
C ASN A 305 6.40 -1.53 12.30
N GLY A 306 6.44 -0.70 13.34
CA GLY A 306 7.17 -1.02 14.56
C GLY A 306 6.65 -2.26 15.27
N CYS A 307 5.35 -2.59 15.15
CA CYS A 307 4.78 -3.83 15.67
C CYS A 307 5.49 -5.06 15.06
N TYR A 308 5.77 -5.00 13.75
CA TYR A 308 6.45 -6.08 13.04
C TYR A 308 7.96 -6.09 13.26
N VAL A 309 8.60 -4.93 13.46
CA VAL A 309 9.99 -4.86 13.95
C VAL A 309 10.13 -5.53 15.31
N VAL A 310 9.19 -5.24 16.22
CA VAL A 310 9.13 -5.85 17.56
C VAL A 310 8.84 -7.35 17.46
N LEU A 311 7.96 -7.81 16.57
CA LEU A 311 7.79 -9.24 16.31
C LEU A 311 9.07 -9.90 15.80
N GLY A 312 9.83 -9.23 14.94
CA GLY A 312 11.14 -9.69 14.49
C GLY A 312 12.11 -9.88 15.66
N GLU A 313 12.14 -8.93 16.59
CA GLU A 313 12.98 -8.98 17.79
C GLU A 313 12.54 -10.10 18.75
N ILE A 314 11.22 -10.34 18.88
CA ILE A 314 10.70 -11.48 19.65
C ILE A 314 11.13 -12.80 19.01
N ILE A 315 11.07 -12.92 17.69
CA ILE A 315 11.55 -14.10 16.96
C ILE A 315 13.03 -14.33 17.26
N GLU A 316 13.87 -13.29 17.28
CA GLU A 316 15.28 -13.40 17.65
C GLU A 316 15.47 -13.92 19.07
N ARG A 317 14.83 -13.27 20.05
CA ARG A 317 14.98 -13.65 21.47
C ARG A 317 14.47 -15.06 21.75
N VAL A 318 13.36 -15.45 21.13
CA VAL A 318 12.81 -16.81 21.27
C VAL A 318 13.73 -17.80 20.55
N SER A 319 14.13 -17.56 19.31
CA SER A 319 14.94 -18.53 18.55
C SER A 319 16.40 -18.62 19.00
N GLY A 320 16.96 -17.55 19.56
CA GLY A 320 18.40 -17.39 19.81
C GLY A 320 19.21 -17.16 18.54
N VAL A 321 18.55 -16.80 17.43
CA VAL A 321 19.16 -16.63 16.10
C VAL A 321 18.75 -15.26 15.55
N PRO A 322 19.64 -14.50 14.88
CA PRO A 322 19.28 -13.23 14.25
C PRO A 322 18.11 -13.37 13.26
N PHE A 323 17.25 -12.36 13.16
CA PHE A 323 15.95 -12.43 12.52
C PHE A 323 16.10 -12.82 11.05
N GLU A 324 17.00 -12.17 10.33
CA GLU A 324 17.25 -12.42 8.91
C GLU A 324 17.74 -13.85 8.70
N THR A 325 18.57 -14.35 9.62
CA THR A 325 19.07 -15.73 9.60
C THR A 325 17.94 -16.72 9.87
N TYR A 326 17.09 -16.44 10.86
CA TYR A 326 15.96 -17.29 11.21
C TYR A 326 14.95 -17.38 10.06
N VAL A 327 14.58 -16.23 9.45
CA VAL A 327 13.68 -16.21 8.29
C VAL A 327 14.30 -16.94 7.11
N ARG A 328 15.59 -16.75 6.82
CA ARG A 328 16.27 -17.47 5.75
C ARG A 328 16.15 -18.99 5.93
N GLN A 329 16.49 -19.49 7.12
CA GLN A 329 16.51 -20.92 7.41
C GLN A 329 15.12 -21.56 7.50
N ASN A 330 14.12 -20.83 7.99
CA ASN A 330 12.80 -21.39 8.27
C ASN A 330 11.73 -21.01 7.24
N VAL A 331 12.01 -20.05 6.36
CA VAL A 331 11.07 -19.57 5.33
C VAL A 331 11.69 -19.64 3.94
N PHE A 332 12.81 -18.94 3.71
CA PHE A 332 13.34 -18.81 2.34
C PHE A 332 13.91 -20.13 1.79
N GLU A 333 14.79 -20.80 2.55
CA GLU A 333 15.40 -22.06 2.12
C GLU A 333 14.35 -23.17 1.92
N PRO A 334 13.40 -23.41 2.84
CA PRO A 334 12.40 -24.47 2.64
C PRO A 334 11.36 -24.14 1.56
N ALA A 335 11.10 -22.85 1.30
CA ALA A 335 10.26 -22.43 0.18
C ALA A 335 10.98 -22.46 -1.17
N GLY A 336 12.31 -22.55 -1.19
CA GLY A 336 13.12 -22.50 -2.41
C GLY A 336 13.37 -21.07 -2.92
N MET A 337 13.24 -20.07 -2.06
CA MET A 337 13.41 -18.64 -2.38
C MET A 337 14.89 -18.24 -2.36
N ARG A 338 15.62 -18.59 -3.42
CA ARG A 338 17.09 -18.50 -3.45
C ARG A 338 17.62 -17.09 -3.72
N ALA A 339 16.79 -16.21 -4.27
CA ALA A 339 17.16 -14.83 -4.57
C ALA A 339 16.70 -13.85 -3.49
N THR A 340 15.99 -14.34 -2.46
CA THR A 340 15.38 -13.51 -1.44
C THR A 340 16.32 -13.29 -0.25
N THR A 341 16.50 -12.02 0.15
CA THR A 341 17.31 -11.64 1.31
C THR A 341 16.74 -10.39 1.99
N TYR A 342 17.08 -10.18 3.25
CA TYR A 342 16.93 -8.88 3.91
C TYR A 342 18.18 -8.00 3.79
N ARG A 343 19.32 -8.56 3.37
CA ARG A 343 20.63 -7.92 3.44
C ARG A 343 21.20 -7.60 2.06
N LEU A 344 21.16 -6.33 1.67
CA LEU A 344 21.81 -5.87 0.42
C LEU A 344 23.33 -5.88 0.50
N ASP A 345 23.89 -5.74 1.71
CA ASP A 345 25.33 -5.69 1.94
C ASP A 345 26.03 -7.05 1.73
N GLU A 346 25.28 -8.10 1.39
CA GLU A 346 25.79 -9.39 0.95
C GLU A 346 26.19 -9.42 -0.53
N GLY A 347 26.16 -8.27 -1.23
CA GLY A 347 26.66 -8.12 -2.60
C GLY A 347 25.66 -8.54 -3.68
N ILE A 348 24.37 -8.47 -3.39
CA ILE A 348 23.32 -8.78 -4.35
C ILE A 348 23.09 -7.58 -5.28
N ALA A 349 23.14 -7.83 -6.59
CA ALA A 349 22.81 -6.83 -7.60
C ALA A 349 21.28 -6.67 -7.69
N ALA A 350 20.73 -5.82 -6.83
CA ALA A 350 19.31 -5.51 -6.77
C ALA A 350 18.94 -4.27 -7.62
N ALA A 351 17.66 -4.14 -7.95
CA ALA A 351 17.14 -2.94 -8.61
C ALA A 351 17.24 -1.71 -7.70
N THR A 352 17.66 -0.59 -8.27
CA THR A 352 17.67 0.73 -7.63
C THR A 352 16.23 1.27 -7.57
N PRO A 353 15.72 1.67 -6.40
CA PRO A 353 14.39 2.26 -6.27
C PRO A 353 14.37 3.69 -6.80
N TYR A 354 13.34 4.07 -7.57
CA TYR A 354 13.20 5.43 -8.12
C TYR A 354 11.88 6.08 -7.73
N THR A 355 11.94 7.20 -7.02
CA THR A 355 10.76 7.98 -6.60
C THR A 355 10.61 9.26 -7.43
N ARG A 356 9.38 9.76 -7.58
CA ARG A 356 9.05 10.96 -8.36
C ARG A 356 8.90 12.17 -7.45
N VAL A 357 9.90 13.07 -7.47
CA VAL A 357 9.91 14.31 -6.65
C VAL A 357 9.30 15.51 -7.39
N ALA A 358 9.17 15.42 -8.71
CA ALA A 358 8.47 16.38 -9.58
C ALA A 358 7.94 15.64 -10.84
N GLU A 359 6.92 16.17 -11.53
CA GLU A 359 6.18 15.47 -12.60
C GLU A 359 7.07 14.74 -13.62
N SER A 360 8.23 15.31 -13.99
CA SER A 360 9.09 14.82 -15.05
C SER A 360 10.40 14.14 -14.59
N ARG A 361 10.67 14.03 -13.28
CA ARG A 361 11.97 13.53 -12.81
C ARG A 361 11.85 12.44 -11.75
N LEU A 362 12.29 11.24 -12.14
CA LEU A 362 12.62 10.17 -11.22
C LEU A 362 13.99 10.41 -10.57
N THR A 363 14.10 10.11 -9.29
CA THR A 363 15.33 10.21 -8.51
C THR A 363 15.57 8.92 -7.74
N ASP A 364 16.84 8.53 -7.62
CA ASP A 364 17.26 7.40 -6.78
C ASP A 364 16.77 7.61 -5.33
N ALA A 365 16.02 6.64 -4.82
CA ALA A 365 15.44 6.62 -3.49
C ALA A 365 16.22 5.71 -2.52
N SER A 366 17.36 5.15 -2.90
CA SER A 366 18.13 4.19 -2.09
C SER A 366 18.46 4.76 -0.72
N ALA A 367 18.83 6.05 -0.66
CA ALA A 367 19.14 6.75 0.59
C ALA A 367 17.93 7.01 1.50
N MET A 368 16.71 6.68 1.07
CA MET A 368 15.50 6.74 1.90
C MET A 368 15.27 5.43 2.68
N HIS A 369 15.93 4.34 2.29
CA HIS A 369 15.75 3.01 2.86
C HIS A 369 16.97 2.60 3.69
N GLY A 370 16.76 1.77 4.71
CA GLY A 370 17.89 1.15 5.42
C GLY A 370 18.68 0.20 4.54
N VAL A 371 19.91 -0.11 4.95
CA VAL A 371 20.82 -1.05 4.24
C VAL A 371 20.27 -2.48 4.26
N ALA A 372 19.54 -2.82 5.32
CA ALA A 372 18.76 -4.03 5.40
C ALA A 372 17.28 -3.72 5.63
N GLY A 373 16.40 -4.64 5.23
CA GLY A 373 15.02 -4.64 5.70
C GLY A 373 14.91 -5.12 7.16
N SER A 374 13.68 -5.24 7.64
CA SER A 374 13.35 -5.64 9.02
C SER A 374 12.11 -6.54 9.05
N GLY A 375 11.65 -6.90 10.24
CA GLY A 375 10.38 -7.60 10.42
C GLY A 375 9.19 -6.88 9.77
N ALA A 376 9.26 -5.57 9.58
CA ALA A 376 8.23 -4.77 8.89
C ALA A 376 8.25 -4.90 7.36
N GLY A 377 9.28 -5.48 6.76
CA GLY A 377 9.42 -5.56 5.31
C GLY A 377 10.78 -5.08 4.82
N GLY A 378 10.87 -4.72 3.54
CA GLY A 378 12.13 -4.25 2.95
C GLY A 378 13.08 -5.38 2.53
N ALA A 379 12.60 -6.63 2.51
CA ALA A 379 13.32 -7.71 1.84
C ALA A 379 13.43 -7.41 0.33
N PHE A 380 14.46 -7.98 -0.28
CA PHE A 380 14.64 -8.02 -1.72
C PHE A 380 14.24 -9.41 -2.21
N SER A 381 13.45 -9.48 -3.28
CA SER A 381 12.93 -10.75 -3.80
C SER A 381 12.68 -10.66 -5.31
N THR A 382 12.27 -11.78 -5.90
CA THR A 382 11.86 -11.88 -7.30
C THR A 382 10.41 -12.36 -7.38
N VAL A 383 9.74 -12.11 -8.51
CA VAL A 383 8.37 -12.60 -8.73
C VAL A 383 8.27 -14.14 -8.64
N SER A 384 9.34 -14.85 -9.01
CA SER A 384 9.44 -16.31 -8.89
C SER A 384 9.54 -16.77 -7.43
N ASP A 385 10.33 -16.07 -6.61
CA ASP A 385 10.46 -16.38 -5.19
C ASP A 385 9.16 -16.07 -4.43
N LEU A 386 8.44 -14.99 -4.77
CA LEU A 386 7.13 -14.69 -4.18
C LEU A 386 6.10 -15.81 -4.48
N MET A 387 6.09 -16.33 -5.71
CA MET A 387 5.27 -17.50 -6.05
C MET A 387 5.72 -18.77 -5.31
N ALA A 388 7.03 -18.97 -5.14
CA ALA A 388 7.57 -20.11 -4.41
C ALA A 388 7.15 -20.10 -2.93
N PHE A 389 7.11 -18.92 -2.30
CA PHE A 389 6.57 -18.71 -0.96
C PHE A 389 5.10 -19.13 -0.86
N ASP A 390 4.25 -18.60 -1.75
CA ASP A 390 2.82 -18.93 -1.80
C ASP A 390 2.61 -20.44 -1.96
N ASN A 391 3.29 -21.06 -2.92
CA ASN A 391 3.22 -22.51 -3.14
C ASN A 391 3.69 -23.31 -1.92
N ALA A 392 4.77 -22.87 -1.24
CA ALA A 392 5.28 -23.57 -0.07
C ALA A 392 4.30 -23.55 1.11
N LEU A 393 3.54 -22.47 1.29
CA LEU A 393 2.44 -22.41 2.25
C LEU A 393 1.31 -23.36 1.87
N ARG A 394 0.85 -23.31 0.61
CA ARG A 394 -0.28 -24.12 0.12
C ARG A 394 0.01 -25.62 0.16
N GLU A 395 1.22 -26.01 -0.21
CA GLU A 395 1.69 -27.40 -0.18
C GLU A 395 2.07 -27.87 1.23
N GLY A 396 2.13 -26.98 2.22
CA GLY A 396 2.48 -27.33 3.59
C GLY A 396 3.95 -27.65 3.81
N ARG A 397 4.83 -27.13 2.95
CA ARG A 397 6.28 -27.26 3.12
C ARG A 397 6.82 -26.38 4.25
N LEU A 398 6.15 -25.26 4.54
CA LEU A 398 6.54 -24.35 5.62
C LEU A 398 5.82 -24.64 6.93
N LEU A 399 4.50 -24.79 6.88
CA LEU A 399 3.62 -24.78 8.05
C LEU A 399 2.50 -25.81 7.87
N ASP A 400 1.84 -26.21 8.95
CA ASP A 400 0.65 -27.06 8.95
C ASP A 400 -0.58 -26.34 8.34
N ALA A 401 -1.72 -27.04 8.23
CA ALA A 401 -2.90 -26.51 7.55
C ALA A 401 -3.42 -25.23 8.17
N ARG A 402 -3.42 -25.20 9.51
CA ARG A 402 -3.90 -24.09 10.32
C ARG A 402 -3.01 -22.87 10.12
N TRP A 403 -1.71 -23.02 10.31
CA TRP A 403 -0.78 -21.91 10.26
C TRP A 403 -0.51 -21.40 8.85
N SER A 404 -0.53 -22.27 7.83
CA SER A 404 -0.53 -21.81 6.43
C SER A 404 -1.75 -20.94 6.11
N GLY A 405 -2.95 -21.35 6.55
CA GLY A 405 -4.18 -20.57 6.34
C GLY A 405 -4.12 -19.20 7.01
N TRP A 406 -3.60 -19.16 8.25
CA TRP A 406 -3.40 -17.91 8.99
C TRP A 406 -2.45 -16.94 8.27
N VAL A 407 -1.30 -17.42 7.76
CA VAL A 407 -0.36 -16.59 6.99
C VAL A 407 -0.98 -16.12 5.67
N LEU A 408 -1.76 -16.95 4.98
CA LEU A 408 -2.41 -16.59 3.72
C LEU A 408 -3.51 -15.52 3.88
N GLY A 409 -4.00 -15.26 5.11
CA GLY A 409 -5.01 -14.26 5.38
C GLY A 409 -6.42 -14.82 5.64
N GLY A 410 -6.52 -16.10 6.00
CA GLY A 410 -7.80 -16.68 6.43
C GLY A 410 -8.14 -16.24 7.85
N ASP A 411 -9.33 -15.66 8.02
CA ASP A 411 -9.94 -15.38 9.35
C ASP A 411 -10.15 -16.66 10.17
N ASP A 412 -10.22 -17.80 9.47
CA ASP A 412 -10.56 -19.08 10.05
C ASP A 412 -9.30 -19.96 10.15
N MET A 413 -8.92 -20.26 11.39
CA MET A 413 -7.94 -21.30 11.74
C MET A 413 -8.37 -22.72 11.29
N ALA A 414 -9.45 -22.83 10.50
CA ALA A 414 -10.10 -24.03 9.99
C ALA A 414 -9.33 -24.77 8.88
N GLY A 415 -8.16 -24.27 8.44
CA GLY A 415 -7.17 -25.09 7.72
C GLY A 415 -7.39 -25.31 6.22
N ALA A 416 -8.23 -24.50 5.54
CA ALA A 416 -8.44 -24.61 4.10
C ALA A 416 -7.38 -23.87 3.27
N ARG A 417 -6.17 -24.45 3.15
CA ARG A 417 -5.02 -23.88 2.42
C ARG A 417 -5.30 -23.57 0.92
N ASN A 418 -6.20 -24.32 0.29
CA ASN A 418 -6.47 -24.24 -1.15
C ASN A 418 -7.53 -23.20 -1.54
N VAL A 419 -8.20 -22.60 -0.55
CA VAL A 419 -9.32 -21.66 -0.81
C VAL A 419 -8.98 -20.25 -0.35
N THR A 420 -7.99 -20.09 0.54
CA THR A 420 -7.58 -18.78 1.06
C THR A 420 -6.74 -18.04 0.00
N PRO A 421 -7.18 -16.88 -0.50
CA PRO A 421 -6.38 -16.09 -1.42
C PRO A 421 -5.21 -15.43 -0.70
N LEU A 422 -4.04 -15.38 -1.33
CA LEU A 422 -2.99 -14.45 -0.92
C LEU A 422 -3.29 -13.13 -1.61
N ALA A 423 -3.44 -12.05 -0.84
CA ALA A 423 -3.47 -10.70 -1.38
C ALA A 423 -2.64 -9.81 -0.47
N ILE A 424 -1.49 -9.36 -0.96
CA ILE A 424 -0.65 -8.42 -0.22
C ILE A 424 0.06 -7.46 -1.17
N ALA A 425 0.10 -6.20 -0.76
CA ALA A 425 0.85 -5.16 -1.41
C ALA A 425 1.96 -4.62 -0.49
N GLY A 426 3.02 -4.13 -1.12
CA GLY A 426 4.10 -3.40 -0.50
C GLY A 426 4.31 -2.08 -1.23
N GLY A 427 4.53 -1.01 -0.47
CA GLY A 427 4.77 0.32 -1.02
C GLY A 427 5.71 1.13 -0.14
N ALA A 428 6.64 1.83 -0.78
CA ALA A 428 7.50 2.86 -0.19
C ALA A 428 8.04 3.74 -1.33
N PRO A 429 8.73 4.87 -1.05
CA PRO A 429 9.34 5.66 -2.11
C PRO A 429 10.26 4.83 -3.03
N GLY A 430 9.91 4.77 -4.32
CA GLY A 430 10.60 3.99 -5.34
C GLY A 430 10.42 2.48 -5.27
N VAL A 431 9.46 1.98 -4.50
CA VAL A 431 9.21 0.56 -4.30
C VAL A 431 7.71 0.28 -4.36
N ASN A 432 7.28 -0.62 -5.24
CA ASN A 432 5.93 -1.13 -5.21
C ASN A 432 5.89 -2.60 -5.65
N SER A 433 5.16 -3.42 -4.92
CA SER A 433 5.04 -4.84 -5.22
C SER A 433 3.69 -5.36 -4.80
N VAL A 434 3.18 -6.35 -5.53
CA VAL A 434 1.92 -7.03 -5.24
C VAL A 434 2.10 -8.53 -5.45
N ALA A 435 1.52 -9.32 -4.54
CA ALA A 435 1.34 -10.74 -4.70
C ALA A 435 -0.15 -11.07 -4.51
N MET A 436 -0.78 -11.55 -5.57
CA MET A 436 -2.18 -11.95 -5.60
C MET A 436 -2.28 -13.37 -6.13
N SER A 437 -2.88 -14.28 -5.37
CA SER A 437 -3.16 -15.63 -5.85
C SER A 437 -4.41 -16.20 -5.21
N GLY A 438 -5.19 -16.93 -6.00
CA GLY A 438 -6.42 -17.56 -5.54
C GLY A 438 -7.24 -18.01 -6.74
N GLY A 439 -7.84 -19.21 -6.66
CA GLY A 439 -8.54 -19.79 -7.81
C GLY A 439 -7.58 -20.27 -8.90
N GLU A 440 -7.91 -19.99 -10.16
CA GLU A 440 -7.13 -20.45 -11.33
C GLU A 440 -5.86 -19.62 -11.55
N TRP A 441 -5.90 -18.32 -11.29
CA TRP A 441 -4.84 -17.38 -11.65
C TRP A 441 -4.13 -16.79 -10.43
N GLY A 442 -2.86 -16.45 -10.62
CA GLY A 442 -2.10 -15.64 -9.69
C GLY A 442 -1.24 -14.63 -10.43
N VAL A 443 -1.05 -13.45 -9.86
CA VAL A 443 -0.23 -12.38 -10.41
C VAL A 443 0.72 -11.87 -9.32
N PHE A 444 2.01 -11.88 -9.65
CA PHE A 444 3.08 -11.37 -8.81
C PHE A 444 3.78 -10.27 -9.60
N ALA A 445 3.75 -9.04 -9.10
CA ALA A 445 4.35 -7.88 -9.76
C ALA A 445 5.28 -7.17 -8.80
N ILE A 446 6.48 -6.79 -9.28
CA ILE A 446 7.43 -5.98 -8.52
C ILE A 446 7.92 -4.87 -9.43
N ALA A 447 7.88 -3.64 -8.93
CA ALA A 447 8.34 -2.43 -9.59
C ALA A 447 9.35 -1.68 -8.72
N ASN A 448 10.39 -1.13 -9.34
CA ASN A 448 11.33 -0.20 -8.71
C ASN A 448 10.89 1.27 -8.87
N LEU A 449 9.57 1.49 -8.77
CA LEU A 449 8.89 2.79 -8.85
C LEU A 449 7.88 2.92 -7.70
N ASP A 450 7.47 4.16 -7.42
CA ASP A 450 6.45 4.45 -6.40
C ASP A 450 5.14 3.68 -6.66
N PRO A 451 4.37 3.36 -5.60
CA PRO A 451 2.97 2.98 -5.76
C PRO A 451 2.18 4.04 -6.55
N PRO A 452 1.20 3.63 -7.38
CA PRO A 452 0.66 2.27 -7.54
C PRO A 452 1.28 1.46 -8.71
N ALA A 453 2.55 1.69 -9.10
CA ALA A 453 3.12 1.14 -10.34
C ALA A 453 2.92 -0.38 -10.57
N ALA A 454 3.16 -1.22 -9.56
CA ALA A 454 2.92 -2.66 -9.61
C ALA A 454 1.47 -3.04 -9.33
N GLY A 455 0.77 -2.27 -8.47
CA GLY A 455 -0.64 -2.49 -8.14
C GLY A 455 -1.56 -2.35 -9.34
N ASP A 456 -1.50 -1.20 -10.02
CA ASP A 456 -2.30 -0.94 -11.23
C ASP A 456 -2.05 -2.00 -12.32
N VAL A 457 -0.80 -2.46 -12.45
CA VAL A 457 -0.42 -3.52 -13.40
C VAL A 457 -1.04 -4.86 -13.02
N ALA A 458 -0.92 -5.26 -11.74
CA ALA A 458 -1.46 -6.53 -11.26
C ALA A 458 -2.99 -6.59 -11.39
N ASP A 459 -3.68 -5.52 -10.98
CA ASP A 459 -5.14 -5.41 -11.06
C ASP A 459 -5.63 -5.44 -12.51
N SER A 460 -4.94 -4.73 -13.42
CA SER A 460 -5.29 -4.73 -14.84
C SER A 460 -5.16 -6.12 -15.48
N ILE A 461 -4.13 -6.89 -15.10
CA ILE A 461 -3.94 -8.27 -15.57
C ILE A 461 -5.02 -9.19 -14.98
N MET A 462 -5.25 -9.13 -13.67
CA MET A 462 -6.27 -9.95 -13.01
C MET A 462 -7.67 -9.69 -13.59
N SER A 463 -8.01 -8.43 -13.83
CA SER A 463 -9.28 -8.04 -14.47
C SER A 463 -9.42 -8.63 -15.89
N ALA A 464 -8.34 -8.61 -16.69
CA ALA A 464 -8.36 -9.15 -18.06
C ALA A 464 -8.41 -10.69 -18.08
N LEU A 465 -7.91 -11.38 -17.06
CA LEU A 465 -8.00 -12.84 -16.92
C LEU A 465 -9.38 -13.32 -16.43
N GLY A 466 -10.35 -12.43 -16.27
CA GLY A 466 -11.68 -12.75 -15.76
C GLY A 466 -11.73 -12.98 -14.25
N GLY A 467 -10.71 -12.54 -13.51
CA GLY A 467 -10.72 -12.49 -12.06
C GLY A 467 -11.65 -11.38 -11.59
N ALA A 468 -12.91 -11.73 -11.27
CA ALA A 468 -13.84 -10.80 -10.67
C ALA A 468 -13.50 -10.57 -9.18
N GLN A 469 -13.54 -9.29 -8.81
CA GLN A 469 -14.16 -8.67 -7.62
C GLN A 469 -14.43 -9.55 -6.39
#